data_AF-A0A2V9N0I8-F1
#
_entry.id   AF-A0A2V9N0I8-F1
#
_cell.length_a   1.000
_cell.length_b   1.000
_cell.length_c   1.000
_cell.angle_alpha   90.00
_cell.angle_beta   90.00
_cell.angle_gamma   90.00
#
_symmetry.space_group_name_H-M   'P 1'
#
loop_
_entity.id
_entity.type
_entity.pdbx_description
1 polymer ?
#
loop_
_entity_poly.entity_id
_entity_poly.type
_entity_poly.pdbx_seq_one_letter_code
_entity_poly.pdbx_strand_id
1 'polypeptide(L)' 'MSVSPGDHEISVKKNGFTVWTRKMSVSTGHININAELTEEPK' A
#
# COMPACT_ATOMS: atom_id res chain seq x y z
N MET A 1 11.77 -11.33 -7.76
CA MET A 1 11.79 -9.86 -7.93
C MET A 1 11.69 -9.24 -6.54
N SER A 2 12.58 -8.32 -6.20
CA SER A 2 12.64 -7.61 -4.92
C SER A 2 12.54 -6.11 -5.16
N VAL A 3 11.94 -5.38 -4.22
CA VAL A 3 11.86 -3.92 -4.28
C VAL A 3 13.16 -3.32 -3.76
N SER A 4 13.69 -2.30 -4.43
CA SER A 4 14.91 -1.62 -3.99
C SER A 4 14.67 -0.84 -2.70
N PRO A 5 15.69 -0.67 -1.85
CA PRO A 5 15.64 0.30 -0.76
C PRO A 5 15.25 1.69 -1.26
N GLY A 6 14.48 2.44 -0.47
CA GLY A 6 14.06 3.80 -0.78
C GLY A 6 12.62 4.10 -0.35
N ASP A 7 12.14 5.26 -0.78
CA ASP A 7 10.77 5.70 -0.53
C ASP A 7 9.82 5.09 -1.57
N HIS A 8 8.78 4.45 -1.08
CA HIS A 8 7.76 3.80 -1.88
C HIS A 8 6.37 4.29 -1.49
N GLU A 9 5.51 4.39 -2.49
CA GLU A 9 4.09 4.63 -2.32
C GLU A 9 3.32 3.43 -2.85
N ILE A 10 2.55 2.80 -1.97
CA ILE A 10 1.77 1.61 -2.26
C ILE A 10 0.32 2.04 -2.37
N SER A 11 -0.33 1.63 -3.45
CA SER A 11 -1.75 1.90 -3.70
C SER A 11 -2.50 0.61 -3.95
N VAL A 12 -3.62 0.41 -3.24
CA VAL A 12 -4.53 -0.72 -3.44
C VAL A 12 -5.87 -0.18 -3.93
N LYS A 13 -6.25 -0.60 -5.14
CA LYS A 13 -7.54 -0.25 -5.76
C LYS A 13 -8.43 -1.47 -5.86
N LYS A 14 -9.65 -1.35 -5.35
CA LYS A 14 -10.69 -2.39 -5.43
C LYS A 14 -12.03 -1.71 -5.67
N ASN A 15 -12.85 -2.26 -6.57
CA ASN A 15 -14.15 -1.68 -6.89
C ASN A 15 -15.07 -1.64 -5.66
N GLY A 16 -15.73 -0.50 -5.45
CA GLY A 16 -16.59 -0.26 -4.28
C GLY A 16 -15.82 0.09 -3.00
N PHE A 17 -14.50 0.29 -3.08
CA PHE A 17 -13.66 0.70 -1.97
C PHE A 17 -12.80 1.89 -2.36
N THR A 18 -12.57 2.76 -1.39
CA THR A 18 -11.73 3.94 -1.56
C THR A 18 -10.31 3.47 -1.82
N VAL A 19 -9.59 4.15 -2.72
CA VAL A 19 -8.18 3.84 -2.98
C VAL A 19 -7.39 4.01 -1.69
N TRP A 20 -6.82 2.91 -1.22
CA TRP A 20 -5.96 2.92 -0.05
C TRP A 20 -4.53 3.23 -0.50
N THR A 21 -3.93 4.25 0.09
CA THR A 21 -2.55 4.66 -0.20
C THR A 21 -1.70 4.66 1.06
N ARG A 22 -0.45 4.23 0.94
CA ARG A 22 0.52 4.25 2.03
C ARG A 22 1.91 4.60 1.52
N LYS A 23 2.50 5.63 2.11
CA LYS A 23 3.90 6.01 1.89
C LYS A 23 4.77 5.39 2.97
N MET A 24 5.90 4.82 2.57
CA MET A 24 6.86 4.25 3.50
C MET A 24 8.28 4.26 2.93
N SER A 25 9.25 4.47 3.81
CA SER A 25 10.66 4.30 3.48
C SER A 25 11.10 2.89 3.86
N VAL A 26 11.66 2.16 2.90
CA VAL A 26 12.12 0.78 3.06
C VAL A 26 13.64 0.76 2.99
N SER A 27 14.29 0.25 4.04
CA SER A 27 15.74 0.09 4.05
C SER A 27 16.14 -1.27 3.48
N THR A 28 15.93 -2.38 4.17
CA THR A 28 16.13 -3.74 3.63
C THR A 28 15.29 -4.74 4.42
N GLY A 29 15.07 -5.94 3.87
CA GLY A 29 14.36 -7.04 4.56
C GLY A 29 12.93 -7.25 4.06
N HIS A 30 12.21 -8.13 4.75
CA HIS A 30 10.81 -8.42 4.46
C HIS A 30 9.90 -7.56 5.32
N ILE A 31 8.97 -6.85 4.67
CA ILE A 31 7.98 -6.02 5.34
C ILE A 31 6.59 -6.54 5.00
N ASN A 32 5.81 -6.85 6.03
CA ASN A 32 4.41 -7.23 5.88
C ASN A 32 3.53 -5.98 6.00
N ILE A 33 2.58 -5.83 5.09
CA ILE A 33 1.71 -4.66 5.00
C ILE A 33 0.28 -5.14 4.91
N ASN A 34 -0.55 -4.68 5.84
CA ASN A 34 -1.99 -4.88 5.80
C ASN A 34 -2.63 -3.60 5.26
N ALA A 35 -3.52 -3.76 4.28
CA ALA A 35 -4.35 -2.67 3.76
C ALA A 35 -5.74 -2.76 4.40
N GLU A 36 -6.19 -1.65 4.98
CA GLU A 36 -7.53 -1.52 5.55
C GLU A 36 -8.36 -0.72 4.55
N LEU A 37 -9.34 -1.38 3.92
CA LEU A 37 -10.15 -0.78 2.87
C LEU A 37 -11.45 -0.24 3.46
N THR A 38 -11.78 1.00 3.11
CA THR A 38 -13.05 1.64 3.44
C THR A 38 -13.95 1.62 2.21
N GLU A 39 -15.20 1.16 2.36
CA GLU A 39 -16.18 1.18 1.27
C GLU A 39 -16.40 2.62 0.79
N GLU A 40 -16.51 2.79 -0.53
CA GLU A 40 -16.88 4.09 -1.09
C GLU A 40 -18.36 4.38 -0.75
N PRO A 41 -18.68 5.62 -0.33
CA PRO A 41 -20.08 6.00 -0.13
C PRO A 41 -20.86 5.80 -1.44
N LYS A 42 -22.04 5.18 -1.32
CA LYS A 42 -22.95 4.89 -2.44
C LYS A 42 -23.55 6.16 -3.05
#